data_AF-A0AA43C6N6-F1
#
_entry.id   AF-A0AA43C6N6-F1
#
_cell.length_a   1.000
_cell.length_b   1.000
_cell.length_c   1.000
_cell.angle_alpha   90.00
_cell.angle_beta   90.00
_cell.angle_gamma   90.00
#
_symmetry.space_group_name_H-M   'P 1'
#
loop_
_entity.id
_entity.type
_entity.pdbx_description
1 polymer ?
#
loop_
_entity_poly.entity_id
_entity_poly.type
_entity_poly.pdbx_seq_one_letter_code
_entity_poly.pdbx_strand_id
1 'polypeptide(L)'
;EVPAERGPWRRLALVLAIAIGVQGVHFLEEWATGFHHRFPELLGLVPWSASLWVSFNLAWIAIWGLALAGLLAGRRSALFPVWFLAVACVANGVAHPLLALAAGGYFPGLWTSPLAGLVGGVLCARLASFTGPAAAGEPAPTVQAGLRKGILSE
;
A
#
# COMPACT_ATOMS: atom_id res chain seq x y z
N GLU A 1 14.79 12.57 21.75
CA GLU A 1 15.34 11.84 20.59
C GLU A 1 14.35 10.75 20.18
N VAL A 2 14.07 10.59 18.89
CA VAL A 2 13.19 9.51 18.42
C VAL A 2 14.06 8.25 18.27
N PRO A 3 13.72 7.10 18.87
CA PRO A 3 14.52 5.89 18.76
C PRO A 3 14.76 5.51 17.30
N ALA A 4 16.00 5.15 16.95
CA ALA A 4 16.43 4.81 15.59
C ALA A 4 15.54 3.73 14.92
N GLU A 5 14.92 2.87 15.73
CA GLU A 5 14.01 1.80 15.30
C GLU A 5 12.71 2.30 14.63
N ARG A 6 12.33 3.58 14.80
CA ARG A 6 11.14 4.16 14.13
C ARG A 6 11.41 4.66 12.71
N GLY A 7 12.67 4.66 12.24
CA GLY A 7 13.04 5.15 10.91
C GLY A 7 12.28 4.46 9.76
N PRO A 8 12.26 3.12 9.68
CA PRO A 8 11.53 2.39 8.66
C PRO A 8 10.02 2.64 8.67
N TRP A 9 9.40 2.66 9.86
CA TRP A 9 7.97 2.94 10.03
C TRP A 9 7.59 4.34 9.53
N ARG A 10 8.40 5.36 9.85
CA ARG A 10 8.16 6.74 9.39
C ARG A 10 8.29 6.85 7.87
N ARG A 11 9.28 6.19 7.26
CA ARG A 11 9.43 6.18 5.80
C ARG A 11 8.24 5.50 5.12
N LEU A 12 7.78 4.37 5.64
CA LEU A 12 6.59 3.69 5.14
C LEU A 12 5.33 4.56 5.28
N ALA A 13 5.15 5.23 6.42
CA ALA A 13 4.05 6.14 6.67
C ALA A 13 4.06 7.35 5.70
N LEU A 14 5.23 7.90 5.37
CA LEU A 14 5.34 8.98 4.39
C LEU A 14 4.93 8.53 2.98
N VAL A 15 5.40 7.36 2.54
CA VAL A 15 5.00 6.81 1.23
C VAL A 15 3.50 6.50 1.20
N LEU A 16 2.94 5.97 2.29
CA LEU A 16 1.50 5.77 2.44
C LEU A 16 0.72 7.09 2.34
N ALA A 17 1.17 8.15 3.02
CA ALA A 17 0.49 9.44 2.97
C ALA A 17 0.45 10.00 1.54
N ILE A 18 1.55 9.86 0.79
CA ILE A 18 1.61 10.22 -0.63
C ILE A 18 0.64 9.35 -1.45
N ALA A 19 0.63 8.03 -1.22
CA ALA A 19 -0.28 7.11 -1.91
C ALA A 19 -1.76 7.45 -1.67
N ILE A 20 -2.14 7.80 -0.44
CA ILE A 20 -3.50 8.25 -0.11
C ILE A 20 -3.84 9.54 -0.86
N GLY A 21 -2.93 10.51 -0.89
CA GLY A 21 -3.13 11.76 -1.63
C GLY A 21 -3.32 11.52 -3.14
N VAL A 22 -2.45 10.71 -3.74
CA VAL A 22 -2.54 10.35 -5.17
C VAL A 22 -3.83 9.58 -5.45
N GLN A 23 -4.21 8.63 -4.60
CA GLN A 23 -5.47 7.90 -4.73
C GLN A 23 -6.69 8.83 -4.62
N GLY A 24 -6.63 9.86 -3.77
CA GLY A 24 -7.67 10.88 -3.69
C GLY A 24 -7.80 11.71 -4.97
N VAL A 25 -6.67 12.13 -5.56
CA VAL A 25 -6.65 12.83 -6.86
C VAL A 25 -7.16 11.93 -7.99
N HIS A 26 -6.79 10.64 -7.95
CA HIS A 26 -7.25 9.65 -8.92
C HIS A 26 -8.76 9.42 -8.84
N PHE A 27 -9.29 9.21 -7.64
CA PHE A 27 -10.72 9.16 -7.37
C PHE A 27 -11.45 10.42 -7.87
N LEU A 28 -10.86 11.61 -7.68
CA LEU A 28 -11.44 12.86 -8.15
C LEU A 28 -11.55 12.92 -9.68
N GLU A 29 -10.52 12.49 -10.41
CA GLU A 29 -10.57 12.40 -11.88
C GLU A 29 -11.65 11.41 -12.32
N GLU A 30 -11.67 10.21 -11.75
CA GLU A 30 -12.68 9.18 -12.04
C GLU A 30 -14.09 9.68 -11.79
N TRP A 31 -14.31 10.38 -10.68
CA TRP A 31 -15.58 11.00 -10.35
C TRP A 31 -15.97 12.07 -11.37
N ALA A 32 -15.08 13.04 -11.61
CA ALA A 32 -15.34 14.17 -12.50
C ALA A 32 -15.57 13.76 -13.96
N THR A 33 -15.00 12.63 -14.38
CA THR A 33 -15.09 12.14 -15.76
C THR A 33 -15.98 10.91 -15.95
N GLY A 34 -16.66 10.47 -14.88
CA GLY A 34 -17.78 9.54 -15.00
C GLY A 34 -17.43 8.06 -14.96
N PHE A 35 -16.31 7.66 -14.33
CA PHE A 35 -15.90 6.25 -14.26
C PHE A 35 -17.03 5.33 -13.75
N HIS A 36 -17.78 5.79 -12.75
CA HIS A 36 -18.83 5.02 -12.08
C HIS A 36 -19.99 4.57 -12.98
N HIS A 37 -20.20 5.21 -14.13
CA HIS A 37 -21.15 4.74 -15.14
C HIS A 37 -20.45 4.23 -16.39
N ARG A 38 -19.37 4.88 -16.85
CA ARG A 38 -18.65 4.50 -18.08
C ARG A 38 -17.97 3.13 -17.97
N PHE A 39 -17.42 2.77 -16.81
CA PHE A 39 -16.76 1.48 -16.64
C PHE A 39 -17.75 0.30 -16.63
N PRO A 40 -18.84 0.32 -15.83
CA PRO A 40 -19.87 -0.70 -15.95
C PRO A 40 -20.44 -0.81 -17.37
N GLU A 41 -20.74 0.31 -18.03
CA GLU A 41 -21.28 0.33 -19.40
C GLU A 41 -20.32 -0.32 -20.41
N LEU A 42 -19.02 -0.07 -20.29
CA LEU A 42 -18.00 -0.70 -21.14
C LEU A 42 -18.01 -2.24 -21.01
N LEU A 43 -18.40 -2.74 -19.83
CA LEU A 43 -18.53 -4.18 -19.55
C LEU A 43 -19.93 -4.73 -19.85
N GLY A 44 -20.86 -3.92 -20.35
CA GLY A 44 -22.27 -4.30 -20.54
C GLY A 44 -23.06 -4.46 -19.24
N LEU A 45 -22.59 -3.83 -18.15
CA LEU A 45 -23.20 -3.86 -16.83
C LEU A 45 -24.01 -2.57 -16.56
N VAL A 46 -24.86 -2.62 -15.54
CA VAL A 46 -25.64 -1.46 -15.08
C VAL A 46 -24.69 -0.46 -14.39
N PRO A 47 -24.80 0.86 -14.69
CA PRO A 47 -24.08 1.91 -13.98
C PRO A 47 -24.20 1.81 -12.46
N TRP A 48 -23.11 2.08 -11.75
CA TRP A 48 -23.17 2.20 -10.31
C TRP A 48 -23.82 3.52 -9.90
N SER A 49 -24.60 3.49 -8.81
CA SER A 49 -25.10 4.74 -8.25
C SER A 49 -23.95 5.60 -7.73
N ALA A 50 -24.06 6.91 -7.94
CA ALA A 50 -23.10 7.87 -7.41
C ALA A 50 -22.87 7.69 -5.90
N SER A 51 -23.94 7.51 -5.13
CA SER A 51 -23.87 7.34 -3.68
C SER A 51 -23.07 6.09 -3.28
N LEU A 52 -23.26 4.96 -3.98
CA LEU A 52 -22.50 3.74 -3.71
C LEU A 52 -21.02 3.95 -4.02
N TRP A 53 -20.71 4.48 -5.20
CA TRP A 53 -19.34 4.71 -5.64
C TRP A 53 -18.57 5.66 -4.72
N VAL A 54 -19.18 6.81 -4.38
CA VAL A 54 -18.56 7.80 -3.50
C VAL A 54 -18.39 7.24 -2.08
N SER A 55 -19.42 6.60 -1.52
CA SER A 55 -19.34 6.04 -0.16
C SER A 55 -18.28 4.95 -0.06
N PHE A 56 -18.18 4.09 -1.07
CA PHE A 56 -17.15 3.05 -1.14
C PHE A 56 -15.74 3.65 -1.15
N ASN A 57 -15.47 4.62 -2.02
CA ASN A 57 -14.16 5.26 -2.12
C ASN A 57 -13.79 6.05 -0.86
N LEU A 58 -14.71 6.83 -0.31
CA LEU A 58 -14.47 7.59 0.92
C LEU A 58 -14.26 6.67 2.14
N ALA A 59 -14.96 5.53 2.21
CA ALA A 59 -14.74 4.56 3.27
C ALA A 59 -13.32 3.99 3.22
N TRP A 60 -12.82 3.65 2.04
CA TRP A 60 -11.44 3.19 1.87
C TRP A 60 -10.40 4.26 2.17
N ILE A 61 -10.61 5.49 1.72
CA ILE A 61 -9.74 6.63 2.07
C ILE A 61 -9.68 6.83 3.58
N ALA A 62 -10.82 6.72 4.28
CA ALA A 62 -10.85 6.78 5.74
C ALA A 62 -10.10 5.60 6.40
N ILE A 63 -10.29 4.37 5.91
CA ILE A 63 -9.56 3.18 6.39
C ILE A 63 -8.05 3.36 6.21
N TRP A 64 -7.58 3.88 5.08
CA TRP A 64 -6.16 4.14 4.85
C TRP A 64 -5.63 5.30 5.72
N GLY A 65 -6.45 6.32 6.00
CA GLY A 65 -6.12 7.35 6.98
C GLY A 65 -5.92 6.78 8.40
N LEU A 66 -6.80 5.87 8.83
CA LEU A 66 -6.64 5.14 10.09
C LEU A 66 -5.42 4.22 10.07
N ALA A 67 -5.12 3.59 8.94
CA ALA A 67 -3.92 2.79 8.76
C ALA A 67 -2.63 3.62 8.89
N LEU A 68 -2.63 4.85 8.37
CA LEU A 68 -1.52 5.79 8.55
C LEU A 68 -1.27 6.09 10.03
N ALA A 69 -2.33 6.39 10.79
CA ALA A 69 -2.23 6.55 12.24
C ALA A 69 -1.71 5.27 12.93
N GLY A 70 -2.19 4.11 12.48
CA GLY A 70 -1.74 2.80 12.96
C GLY A 70 -0.25 2.54 12.71
N LEU A 71 0.28 2.86 11.52
CA LEU A 71 1.71 2.75 11.21
C LEU A 71 2.56 3.69 12.08
N LEU A 72 2.12 4.94 12.26
CA LEU A 72 2.80 5.90 13.13
C LEU A 72 2.84 5.43 14.61
N ALA A 73 1.83 4.65 15.01
CA ALA A 73 1.76 3.97 16.30
C ALA A 73 2.46 2.60 16.33
N GLY A 74 3.09 2.15 15.25
CA GLY A 74 3.80 0.86 15.17
C GLY A 74 2.89 -0.37 15.16
N ARG A 75 1.60 -0.23 14.80
CA ARG A 75 0.63 -1.33 14.81
C ARG A 75 0.72 -2.13 13.51
N ARG A 76 1.10 -3.41 13.63
CA ARG A 76 1.19 -4.33 12.48
C ARG A 76 -0.16 -4.60 11.79
N SER A 77 -1.29 -4.49 12.49
CA SER A 77 -2.62 -4.62 11.89
C SER A 77 -2.90 -3.56 10.81
N ALA A 78 -2.20 -2.41 10.85
CA ALA A 78 -2.29 -1.39 9.80
C ALA A 78 -1.69 -1.86 8.46
N LEU A 79 -0.87 -2.92 8.43
CA LEU A 79 -0.24 -3.39 7.20
C LEU A 79 -1.24 -3.95 6.19
N PHE A 80 -2.35 -4.55 6.63
CA PHE A 80 -3.38 -5.08 5.73
C PHE A 80 -3.99 -4.01 4.81
N PRO A 81 -4.60 -2.92 5.34
CA PRO A 81 -5.16 -1.88 4.47
C PRO A 81 -4.08 -1.18 3.62
N VAL A 82 -2.84 -1.10 4.10
CA VAL A 82 -1.71 -0.50 3.35
C VAL A 82 -1.31 -1.36 2.16
N TRP A 83 -1.24 -2.68 2.33
CA TRP A 83 -1.08 -3.63 1.22
C TRP A 83 -2.23 -3.53 0.22
N PHE A 84 -3.46 -3.42 0.71
CA PHE A 84 -4.63 -3.27 -0.15
C PHE A 84 -4.54 -2.02 -1.02
N LEU A 85 -4.18 -0.85 -0.46
CA LEU A 85 -3.94 0.37 -1.24
C LEU A 85 -2.83 0.16 -2.27
N ALA A 86 -1.71 -0.42 -1.87
CA ALA A 86 -0.55 -0.58 -2.73
C ALA A 86 -0.88 -1.39 -3.99
N VAL A 87 -1.58 -2.51 -3.82
CA VAL A 87 -2.03 -3.37 -4.92
C VAL A 87 -3.09 -2.66 -5.77
N ALA A 88 -4.06 -1.98 -5.14
CA ALA A 88 -5.10 -1.23 -5.86
C ALA A 88 -4.49 -0.15 -6.76
N CYS A 89 -3.53 0.63 -6.26
CA CYS A 89 -2.82 1.63 -7.04
C CYS A 89 -2.08 1.03 -8.24
N VAL A 90 -1.38 -0.10 -8.06
CA VAL A 90 -0.69 -0.81 -9.16
C VAL A 90 -1.70 -1.31 -10.19
N ALA A 91 -2.79 -1.94 -9.74
CA ALA A 91 -3.85 -2.43 -10.61
C ALA A 91 -4.45 -1.29 -11.43
N ASN A 92 -4.74 -0.14 -10.81
CA ASN A 92 -5.24 1.04 -11.50
C ASN A 92 -4.23 1.56 -12.53
N GLY A 93 -2.95 1.66 -12.17
CA GLY A 93 -1.90 2.09 -13.08
C GLY A 93 -1.75 1.24 -14.34
N VAL A 94 -2.21 -0.01 -14.32
CA VAL A 94 -2.28 -0.88 -15.49
C VAL A 94 -3.65 -0.81 -16.16
N ALA A 95 -4.74 -0.86 -15.39
CA ALA A 95 -6.09 -0.98 -15.91
C ALA A 95 -6.53 0.24 -16.72
N HIS A 96 -6.30 1.45 -16.25
CA HIS A 96 -6.80 2.66 -16.92
C HIS A 96 -6.16 2.91 -18.30
N PRO A 97 -4.84 2.71 -18.51
CA PRO A 97 -4.27 2.69 -19.86
C PRO A 97 -4.93 1.65 -20.77
N LEU A 98 -5.20 0.43 -20.27
CA LEU A 98 -5.88 -0.61 -21.06
C LEU A 98 -7.32 -0.23 -21.39
N LEU A 99 -8.04 0.39 -20.44
CA LEU A 99 -9.41 0.88 -20.66
C LEU A 99 -9.45 2.02 -21.68
N ALA A 100 -8.47 2.92 -21.66
CA ALA A 100 -8.33 3.97 -22.67
C ALA A 100 -8.08 3.39 -24.07
N LEU A 101 -7.22 2.38 -24.18
CA LEU A 101 -7.01 1.66 -25.43
C LEU A 101 -8.30 0.98 -25.92
N ALA A 102 -9.00 0.28 -25.03
CA ALA A 102 -10.27 -0.39 -25.36
C ALA A 102 -11.38 0.59 -25.78
N ALA A 103 -11.42 1.77 -25.17
CA ALA A 103 -12.36 2.84 -25.50
C ALA A 103 -11.96 3.66 -26.74
N GLY A 104 -10.77 3.43 -27.31
CA GLY A 104 -10.26 4.18 -28.47
C GLY A 104 -9.94 5.64 -28.18
N GLY A 105 -9.69 6.01 -26.92
CA GLY A 105 -9.49 7.40 -26.51
C GLY A 105 -9.40 7.58 -25.01
N TYR A 106 -9.64 8.80 -24.53
CA TYR A 106 -9.62 9.06 -23.09
C TYR A 106 -10.69 8.25 -22.34
N PHE A 107 -10.26 7.57 -21.28
CA PHE A 107 -11.12 6.89 -20.32
C PHE A 107 -10.88 7.43 -18.90
N PRO A 108 -11.91 7.54 -18.05
CA PRO A 108 -11.78 8.15 -16.73
C PRO A 108 -10.65 7.51 -15.90
N GLY A 109 -9.80 8.33 -15.29
CA GLY A 109 -8.66 7.90 -14.49
C GLY A 109 -7.35 7.73 -15.27
N LEU A 110 -7.34 7.94 -16.59
CA LEU A 110 -6.15 7.78 -17.43
C LEU A 110 -5.00 8.73 -17.05
N TRP A 111 -5.28 9.98 -16.68
CA TRP A 111 -4.20 10.95 -16.44
C TRP A 111 -3.48 10.71 -15.11
N THR A 112 -4.21 10.28 -14.09
CA THR A 112 -3.67 10.11 -12.74
C THR A 112 -3.22 8.69 -12.45
N SER A 113 -3.79 7.68 -13.12
CA SER A 113 -3.47 6.26 -12.87
C SER A 113 -1.99 5.88 -13.07
N PRO A 114 -1.21 6.42 -14.03
CA PRO A 114 0.20 6.06 -14.14
C PRO A 114 0.98 6.48 -12.89
N LEU A 115 0.70 7.67 -12.36
CA LEU A 115 1.29 8.13 -11.11
C LEU A 115 0.83 7.26 -9.92
N ALA A 116 -0.45 6.90 -9.86
CA ALA A 116 -0.96 5.97 -8.86
C ALA A 116 -0.19 4.64 -8.92
N GLY A 117 -0.03 4.06 -10.10
CA GLY A 117 0.73 2.82 -10.33
C GLY A 117 2.17 2.91 -9.85
N LEU A 118 2.87 4.00 -10.19
CA LEU A 118 4.25 4.22 -9.75
C LEU A 118 4.36 4.30 -8.22
N VAL A 119 3.51 5.10 -7.58
CA VAL A 119 3.50 5.24 -6.11
C VAL A 119 3.10 3.92 -5.44
N GLY A 120 2.13 3.19 -6.01
CA GLY A 120 1.74 1.86 -5.58
C GLY A 120 2.89 0.87 -5.66
N GLY A 121 3.66 0.87 -6.76
CA GLY A 121 4.85 0.02 -6.92
C GLY A 121 5.94 0.33 -5.89
N VAL A 122 6.20 1.61 -5.63
CA VAL A 122 7.12 2.03 -4.55
C VAL A 122 6.61 1.56 -3.20
N LEU A 123 5.32 1.70 -2.91
CA LEU A 123 4.73 1.25 -1.64
C LEU A 123 4.81 -0.27 -1.49
N CYS A 124 4.50 -1.04 -2.55
CA CYS A 124 4.67 -2.51 -2.59
C CYS A 124 6.11 -2.92 -2.29
N ALA A 125 7.11 -2.30 -2.93
CA ALA A 125 8.52 -2.62 -2.70
C ALA A 125 8.95 -2.35 -1.25
N ARG A 126 8.46 -1.25 -0.66
CA ARG A 126 8.71 -0.91 0.75
C ARG A 126 8.02 -1.90 1.69
N LEU A 127 6.77 -2.25 1.43
CA LEU A 127 6.03 -3.22 2.22
C LEU A 127 6.69 -4.61 2.16
N ALA A 128 7.09 -5.08 0.97
CA ALA A 128 7.78 -6.34 0.80
C ALA A 128 9.08 -6.40 1.60
N SER A 129 9.85 -5.30 1.63
CA SER A 129 11.06 -5.18 2.46
C SER A 129 10.73 -5.16 3.96
N PHE A 130 9.55 -4.65 4.33
CA PHE A 130 9.10 -4.47 5.70
C PHE A 130 8.47 -5.73 6.30
N THR A 131 7.80 -6.53 5.47
CA THR A 131 7.11 -7.78 5.86
C THR A 131 7.83 -9.03 5.39
N GLY A 132 8.96 -8.88 4.70
CA GLY A 132 9.77 -10.00 4.25
C GLY A 132 10.26 -10.84 5.42
N PRO A 133 10.68 -12.09 5.18
CA PRO A 133 11.31 -12.90 6.21
C PRO A 133 12.48 -12.10 6.78
N ALA A 134 12.47 -11.83 8.09
CA ALA A 134 13.70 -11.45 8.77
C ALA A 134 14.72 -12.51 8.37
N ALA A 135 15.86 -12.12 7.79
CA ALA A 135 16.90 -13.05 7.36
C ALA A 135 17.01 -14.16 8.41
N ALA A 136 16.67 -15.38 8.01
CA ALA A 136 16.52 -16.49 8.92
C ALA A 136 17.81 -16.62 9.75
N GLY A 137 17.70 -16.33 11.04
CA GLY A 137 18.69 -16.53 12.10
C GLY A 137 20.15 -16.34 11.70
N GLU A 138 20.77 -15.24 12.14
CA GLU A 138 22.09 -15.43 12.74
C GLU A 138 21.89 -16.42 13.90
N PRO A 139 22.53 -17.59 13.89
CA PRO A 139 22.47 -18.48 15.05
C PRO A 139 23.00 -17.69 16.25
N ALA A 140 22.25 -17.74 17.36
CA ALA A 140 22.67 -17.15 18.62
C ALA A 140 24.14 -17.54 18.89
N PRO A 141 25.01 -16.61 19.34
CA PRO A 141 26.38 -16.94 19.67
C PRO A 141 26.34 -18.11 20.65
N THR A 142 26.81 -19.25 20.18
CA THR A 142 26.90 -20.46 20.99
C THR A 142 27.81 -20.10 22.14
N VAL A 143 27.26 -20.00 23.36
CA VAL A 143 28.05 -19.95 24.58
C VAL A 143 28.75 -21.32 24.65
N GLN A 144 29.90 -21.42 23.98
CA GLN A 144 30.84 -22.51 24.15
C GLN A 144 31.19 -22.52 25.64
N ALA A 145 30.78 -23.61 26.26
CA ALA A 145 30.90 -23.87 27.68
C ALA A 145 32.36 -23.77 28.13
N GLY A 146 32.74 -22.60 28.65
CA GLY A 146 33.97 -22.38 29.41
C GLY A 146 33.88 -22.91 30.84
N LEU A 147 33.15 -24.01 31.08
CA LEU A 147 33.00 -24.61 32.41
C LEU A 147 33.44 -26.09 32.36
N ARG A 148 34.71 -26.32 32.02
CA ARG A 148 35.44 -27.58 32.34
C ARG A 148 36.96 -27.41 32.10
N LYS A 149 37.59 -26.66 33.00
CA LYS A 149 38.96 -26.91 33.48
C LYS A 149 38.87 -26.75 35.00
N GLY A 150 38.47 -27.81 35.72
CA GLY A 150 39.40 -28.63 36.51
C GLY A 150 40.03 -27.75 37.61
N ILE A 151 39.55 -27.63 38.84
CA ILE A 151 39.20 -28.70 39.81
C ILE A 151 39.93 -29.99 39.46
N LEU A 152 41.24 -29.95 39.66
CA LEU A 152 42.16 -31.03 40.07
C LEU A 152 43.57 -30.54 39.74
N SER A 153 44.16 -29.81 40.68
CA SER A 153 45.62 -29.75 40.87
C SER A 153 45.85 -29.71 42.37
N GLU A 154 46.38 -30.82 42.87
CA GLU A 154 47.03 -30.96 44.18
C GLU A 154 48.15 -29.92 44.38
#